data_AF-A0A520BQU2-F1
#
_entry.id   AF-A0A520BQU2-F1
#
_cell.length_a   1.000
_cell.length_b   1.000
_cell.length_c   1.000
_cell.angle_alpha   90.00
_cell.angle_beta   90.00
_cell.angle_gamma   90.00
#
_symmetry.space_group_name_H-M   'P 1'
#
loop_
_entity.id
_entity.type
_entity.pdbx_description
1 polymer ?
#
loop_
_entity_poly.entity_id
_entity_poly.type
_entity_poly.pdbx_seq_one_letter_code
_entity_poly.pdbx_strand_id
1 'polypeptide(L)'
;RIAQTAIEGRCPELLLNLLEVRGIGLLDIKAIFGETAVRRKMRLKLIVHLVRKETMERDFERLPYEPLHEDVLGMPVRKVVIAVDAGRNLAVLVEAAVRNTILQLRGIDTYKEFVERHQRAIDSGSMD
;
A
#
# COMPACT_ATOMS: atom_id res chain seq x y z
N ARG A 1 -0.17 -5.64 -31.83
CA ARG A 1 0.03 -6.15 -30.45
C ARG A 1 -0.38 -5.02 -29.51
N ILE A 2 -1.56 -5.08 -28.88
CA ILE A 2 -2.00 -4.02 -27.97
C ILE A 2 -1.16 -4.17 -26.70
N ALA A 3 -0.35 -3.17 -26.36
CA ALA A 3 0.39 -3.18 -25.11
C ALA A 3 -0.61 -3.28 -23.96
N GLN A 4 -0.48 -4.30 -23.10
CA GLN A 4 -1.25 -4.35 -21.86
C GLN A 4 -0.82 -3.18 -21.00
N THR A 5 -1.73 -2.21 -20.80
CA THR A 5 -1.47 -0.99 -20.02
C THR A 5 -1.90 -1.12 -18.55
N ALA A 6 -2.45 -2.27 -18.16
CA ALA A 6 -2.89 -2.53 -16.79
C ALA A 6 -2.93 -4.02 -16.46
N ILE A 7 -2.59 -4.32 -15.21
CA ILE A 7 -2.77 -5.64 -14.61
C ILE A 7 -4.14 -5.66 -13.93
N GLU A 8 -4.93 -6.71 -14.16
CA GLU A 8 -6.24 -6.92 -13.54
C GLU A 8 -6.22 -8.23 -12.73
N GLY A 9 -6.54 -8.13 -11.44
CA GLY A 9 -6.72 -9.28 -10.56
C GLY A 9 -8.19 -9.70 -10.49
N ARG A 10 -8.43 -11.01 -10.40
CA ARG A 10 -9.76 -11.63 -10.24
C ARG A 10 -9.68 -12.81 -9.28
N CYS A 11 -10.76 -13.06 -8.55
CA CYS A 11 -10.88 -14.25 -7.71
C CYS A 11 -11.33 -15.46 -8.57
N PRO A 12 -10.75 -16.66 -8.39
CA PRO A 12 -11.27 -17.90 -8.99
C PRO A 12 -12.69 -18.20 -8.52
N GLU A 13 -13.49 -18.86 -9.37
CA GLU A 13 -14.92 -19.11 -9.11
C GLU A 13 -15.17 -19.88 -7.81
N LEU A 14 -14.35 -20.90 -7.52
CA LEU A 14 -14.45 -21.72 -6.32
C LEU A 14 -14.28 -20.92 -5.01
N LEU A 15 -13.51 -19.83 -5.03
CA LEU A 15 -13.16 -19.06 -3.84
C LEU A 15 -13.93 -17.73 -3.75
N LEU A 16 -14.89 -17.52 -4.63
CA LEU A 16 -15.57 -16.23 -4.77
C LEU A 16 -16.30 -15.86 -3.48
N ASN A 17 -16.07 -14.63 -2.99
CA ASN A 17 -16.63 -14.06 -1.75
C ASN A 17 -16.14 -14.69 -0.43
N LEU A 18 -15.35 -15.77 -0.47
CA LEU A 18 -14.91 -16.47 0.73
C LEU A 18 -13.64 -15.85 1.31
N LEU A 19 -13.57 -15.80 2.64
CA LEU A 19 -12.37 -15.45 3.40
C LEU A 19 -12.16 -16.46 4.53
N GLU A 20 -10.94 -17.01 4.62
CA GLU A 20 -10.53 -17.82 5.77
C GLU A 20 -10.01 -16.92 6.89
N VAL A 21 -10.53 -17.13 8.09
CA VAL A 21 -10.06 -16.44 9.29
C VAL A 21 -9.69 -17.49 10.34
N ARG A 22 -8.39 -17.59 10.63
CA ARG A 22 -7.87 -18.55 11.62
C ARG A 22 -8.56 -18.40 12.96
N GLY A 23 -9.03 -19.52 13.51
CA GLY A 23 -9.78 -19.57 14.78
C GLY A 23 -11.28 -19.31 14.65
N ILE A 24 -11.77 -18.89 13.47
CA ILE A 24 -13.19 -18.71 13.19
C ILE A 24 -13.65 -19.69 12.10
N GLY A 25 -12.90 -19.81 11.00
CA GLY A 25 -13.22 -20.65 9.86
C GLY A 25 -13.45 -19.85 8.57
N LEU A 26 -14.27 -20.38 7.67
CA LEU A 26 -14.62 -19.73 6.40
C LEU A 26 -15.80 -18.77 6.60
N LEU A 27 -15.65 -17.55 6.09
CA LEU A 27 -16.66 -16.50 6.11
C LEU A 27 -17.06 -16.12 4.69
N ASP A 28 -18.36 -15.96 4.44
CA ASP A 28 -18.87 -15.34 3.22
C ASP A 28 -18.99 -13.83 3.42
N ILE A 29 -18.06 -13.09 2.83
CA ILE A 29 -17.97 -11.63 2.97
C ILE A 29 -19.16 -10.92 2.33
N LYS A 30 -19.71 -11.46 1.24
CA LYS A 30 -20.87 -10.87 0.57
C LYS A 30 -22.12 -11.04 1.42
N ALA A 31 -22.29 -12.20 2.06
CA ALA A 31 -23.43 -12.43 2.95
C ALA A 31 -23.39 -11.55 4.21
N ILE A 32 -22.19 -11.32 4.77
CA ILE A 32 -22.02 -10.56 6.01
C ILE A 32 -22.07 -9.04 5.78
N PHE A 33 -21.38 -8.54 4.75
CA PHE A 33 -21.17 -7.10 4.54
C PHE A 33 -21.88 -6.53 3.29
N GLY A 34 -22.57 -7.39 2.53
CA GLY A 34 -23.33 -7.01 1.35
C GLY A 34 -22.51 -6.87 0.06
N GLU A 35 -23.20 -6.58 -1.05
CA GLU A 35 -22.60 -6.51 -2.40
C GLU A 35 -21.50 -5.44 -2.52
N THR A 36 -21.60 -4.35 -1.75
CA THR A 36 -20.64 -3.24 -1.84
C THR A 36 -19.26 -3.60 -1.28
N ALA A 37 -19.16 -4.62 -0.42
CA ALA A 37 -17.93 -5.10 0.18
C ALA A 37 -17.10 -5.99 -0.76
N VAL A 38 -17.68 -6.48 -1.86
CA VAL A 38 -17.00 -7.36 -2.81
C VAL A 38 -16.79 -6.69 -4.17
N ARG A 39 -15.76 -7.13 -4.90
CA ARG A 39 -15.48 -6.71 -6.27
C ARG A 39 -15.06 -7.93 -7.09
N ARG A 40 -15.67 -8.12 -8.26
CA ARG A 40 -15.34 -9.26 -9.15
C ARG A 40 -13.95 -9.16 -9.78
N LYS A 41 -13.47 -7.93 -9.99
CA LYS A 41 -12.17 -7.64 -10.60
C LYS A 41 -11.66 -6.28 -10.12
N MET A 42 -10.35 -6.14 -10.03
CA MET A 42 -9.69 -4.88 -9.67
C MET A 42 -8.41 -4.69 -10.47
N ARG A 43 -8.08 -3.44 -10.81
CA ARG A 43 -6.78 -3.09 -11.39
C ARG A 43 -5.73 -3.04 -10.29
N LEU A 44 -4.60 -3.71 -10.49
CA LEU A 44 -3.47 -3.66 -9.57
C LEU A 44 -2.73 -2.34 -9.76
N LYS A 45 -2.68 -1.53 -8.70
CA LYS A 45 -2.06 -0.18 -8.71
C LYS A 45 -0.97 -0.02 -7.65
N LEU A 46 -1.06 -0.79 -6.57
CA LEU A 46 -0.16 -0.75 -5.43
C LEU A 46 -0.02 -2.16 -4.86
N ILE A 47 1.19 -2.54 -4.52
CA ILE A 47 1.51 -3.73 -3.72
C ILE A 47 1.89 -3.24 -2.33
N VAL A 48 1.20 -3.72 -1.31
CA VAL A 48 1.58 -3.51 0.09
C VAL A 48 2.25 -4.79 0.58
N HIS A 49 3.57 -4.75 0.73
CA HIS A 49 4.37 -5.89 1.13
C HIS A 49 4.59 -5.85 2.65
N LEU A 50 4.00 -6.80 3.36
CA LEU A 50 4.14 -6.93 4.80
C LEU A 50 5.40 -7.72 5.15
N VAL A 51 6.32 -7.12 5.90
CA VAL A 51 7.58 -7.76 6.33
C VAL A 51 7.68 -7.77 7.85
N ARG A 52 8.47 -8.70 8.42
CA ARG A 52 8.83 -8.61 9.84
C ARG A 52 9.69 -7.37 10.08
N LYS A 53 9.58 -6.77 11.27
CA LYS A 53 10.31 -5.55 11.64
C LYS A 53 11.82 -5.67 11.46
N GLU A 54 12.40 -6.80 11.86
CA GLU A 54 13.85 -7.04 11.76
C GLU A 54 14.30 -7.08 10.29
N THR A 55 13.47 -7.63 9.41
CA THR A 55 13.69 -7.60 7.96
C THR A 55 13.62 -6.17 7.43
N MET A 56 12.67 -5.37 7.91
CA MET A 56 12.55 -3.97 7.48
C MET A 56 13.80 -3.15 7.81
N GLU A 57 14.31 -3.27 9.04
CA GLU A 57 15.46 -2.47 9.50
C GLU A 57 16.76 -2.83 8.81
N ARG A 58 16.91 -4.09 8.38
CA ARG A 58 18.09 -4.57 7.67
C ARG A 58 18.05 -4.26 6.18
N ASP A 59 16.88 -4.43 5.56
CA ASP A 59 16.76 -4.57 4.11
C ASP A 59 16.10 -3.35 3.44
N PHE A 60 15.55 -2.40 4.21
CA PHE A 60 14.80 -1.25 3.68
C PHE A 60 15.12 0.07 4.39
N GLU A 61 15.14 1.16 3.61
CA GLU A 61 15.22 2.51 4.14
C GLU A 61 13.91 2.92 4.83
N ARG A 62 14.02 3.58 5.99
CA ARG A 62 12.84 4.06 6.76
C ARG A 62 12.07 5.17 6.04
N LEU A 63 12.77 6.00 5.27
CA LEU A 63 12.24 7.10 4.46
C LEU A 63 12.82 6.97 3.05
N PRO A 64 12.24 6.12 2.19
CA PRO A 64 12.75 5.94 0.84
C PRO A 64 12.57 7.23 0.05
N TYR A 65 13.65 7.72 -0.55
CA TYR A 65 13.62 8.93 -1.37
C TYR A 65 12.87 8.70 -2.70
N GLU A 66 12.94 7.50 -3.25
CA GLU A 66 12.25 7.12 -4.49
C GLU A 66 11.14 6.10 -4.26
N PRO A 67 10.05 6.13 -5.06
CA PRO A 67 9.01 5.11 -5.00
C PRO A 67 9.54 3.73 -5.40
N LEU A 68 9.31 2.72 -4.55
CA LEU A 68 9.63 1.34 -4.87
C LEU A 68 8.64 0.77 -5.89
N HIS A 69 9.12 -0.16 -6.71
CA HIS A 69 8.32 -0.89 -7.69
C HIS A 69 8.62 -2.39 -7.65
N GLU A 70 7.66 -3.20 -8.07
CA GLU A 70 7.79 -4.64 -8.27
C GLU A 70 7.27 -5.00 -9.66
N ASP A 71 8.02 -5.80 -10.41
CA ASP A 71 7.59 -6.26 -11.73
C ASP A 71 6.54 -7.36 -11.59
N VAL A 72 5.41 -7.18 -12.25
CA VAL A 72 4.36 -8.18 -12.33
C VAL A 72 3.98 -8.34 -13.80
N LEU A 73 4.25 -9.52 -14.37
CA LEU A 73 3.99 -9.82 -15.79
C LEU A 73 4.69 -8.83 -16.76
N GLY A 74 5.89 -8.36 -16.42
CA GLY A 74 6.65 -7.40 -17.24
C GLY A 74 6.19 -5.96 -17.11
N MET A 75 5.37 -5.65 -16.09
CA MET A 75 4.90 -4.31 -15.80
C MET A 75 5.32 -3.87 -14.39
N PRO A 76 5.94 -2.69 -14.23
CA PRO A 76 6.29 -2.17 -12.91
C PRO A 76 5.04 -1.70 -12.18
N VAL A 77 4.82 -2.23 -10.98
CA VAL A 77 3.74 -1.85 -10.07
C VAL A 77 4.33 -1.18 -8.85
N ARG A 78 3.78 -0.04 -8.43
CA ARG A 78 4.24 0.65 -7.21
C ARG A 78 4.13 -0.28 -6.00
N LYS A 79 5.13 -0.21 -5.13
CA LYS A 79 5.24 -1.04 -3.93
C LYS A 79 5.49 -0.16 -2.71
N VAL A 80 4.83 -0.52 -1.61
CA VAL A 80 5.10 0.02 -0.27
C VAL A 80 5.38 -1.16 0.64
N VAL A 81 6.37 -1.00 1.52
CA VAL A 81 6.76 -2.02 2.50
C VAL A 81 6.30 -1.56 3.88
N ILE A 82 5.60 -2.43 4.61
CA ILE A 82 5.11 -2.14 5.96
C ILE A 82 5.65 -3.20 6.91
N ALA A 83 6.35 -2.77 7.97
CA ALA A 83 6.74 -3.66 9.05
C ALA A 83 5.52 -4.08 9.89
N VAL A 84 5.41 -5.39 10.07
CA VAL A 84 4.52 -6.05 11.01
C VAL A 84 5.25 -6.17 12.35
N ASP A 85 4.62 -5.62 13.38
CA ASP A 85 5.06 -5.69 14.78
C ASP A 85 3.81 -5.88 15.65
N ALA A 86 3.96 -6.49 16.82
CA ALA A 86 2.85 -6.69 17.74
C ALA A 86 2.24 -5.34 18.17
N GLY A 87 0.91 -5.29 18.30
CA GLY A 87 0.20 -4.08 18.71
C GLY A 87 -0.03 -3.04 17.61
N ARG A 88 0.42 -3.28 16.37
CA ARG A 88 0.11 -2.40 15.23
C ARG A 88 -1.18 -2.81 14.53
N ASN A 89 -2.09 -1.84 14.30
CA ASN A 89 -3.27 -2.07 13.47
C ASN A 89 -2.89 -2.02 11.98
N LEU A 90 -2.73 -3.20 11.38
CA LEU A 90 -2.33 -3.33 9.98
C LEU A 90 -3.37 -2.73 9.02
N ALA A 91 -4.67 -2.81 9.34
CA ALA A 91 -5.72 -2.25 8.48
C ALA A 91 -5.55 -0.72 8.34
N VAL A 92 -5.31 -0.02 9.44
CA VAL A 92 -5.08 1.43 9.45
C VAL A 92 -3.80 1.80 8.70
N LEU A 93 -2.71 1.04 8.88
CA LEU A 93 -1.45 1.28 8.18
C LEU A 93 -1.58 1.08 6.67
N VAL A 94 -2.26 0.00 6.25
CA VAL A 94 -2.54 -0.27 4.83
C VAL A 94 -3.41 0.83 4.24
N GLU A 95 -4.46 1.27 4.95
CA GLU A 95 -5.32 2.36 4.51
C GLU A 95 -4.54 3.67 4.33
N ALA A 96 -3.70 4.04 5.30
CA ALA A 96 -2.87 5.23 5.24
C ALA A 96 -1.89 5.17 4.05
N ALA A 97 -1.25 4.01 3.82
CA ALA A 97 -0.36 3.80 2.68
C ALA A 97 -1.08 3.94 1.33
N VAL A 98 -2.29 3.40 1.21
CA VAL A 98 -3.14 3.55 0.02
C VAL A 98 -3.52 5.01 -0.20
N ARG A 99 -3.97 5.72 0.85
CA ARG A 99 -4.33 7.14 0.76
C ARG A 99 -3.14 8.01 0.37
N ASN A 100 -1.96 7.77 0.95
CA ASN A 100 -0.73 8.47 0.57
C ASN A 100 -0.35 8.22 -0.89
N THR A 101 -0.46 6.97 -1.36
CA THR A 101 -0.21 6.63 -2.77
C THR A 101 -1.20 7.35 -3.70
N ILE A 102 -2.47 7.48 -3.30
CA ILE A 102 -3.46 8.26 -4.06
C ILE A 102 -3.06 9.74 -4.15
N LEU A 103 -2.54 10.34 -3.07
CA LEU A 103 -2.03 11.72 -3.08
C LEU A 103 -0.84 11.86 -4.03
N GLN A 104 0.14 10.96 -3.94
CA GLN A 104 1.30 10.96 -4.84
C GLN A 104 0.91 10.81 -6.31
N LEU A 105 -0.06 9.93 -6.61
CA LEU A 105 -0.59 9.77 -7.97
C LEU A 105 -1.35 11.00 -8.47
N ARG A 106 -1.82 11.87 -7.57
CA ARG A 106 -2.41 13.19 -7.88
C ARG A 106 -1.37 14.30 -7.94
N GLY A 107 -0.08 13.99 -7.80
CA GLY A 107 1.02 14.96 -7.82
C GLY A 107 1.25 15.68 -6.49
N ILE A 108 0.66 15.20 -5.40
CA ILE A 108 0.83 15.77 -4.06
C ILE A 108 1.93 14.98 -3.34
N ASP A 109 3.07 15.63 -3.11
CA ASP A 109 4.21 15.04 -2.39
C ASP A 109 4.39 15.70 -1.01
N THR A 110 3.82 15.06 0.01
CA THR A 110 3.90 15.51 1.40
C THR A 110 5.33 15.51 1.95
N TYR A 111 6.21 14.63 1.46
CA TYR A 111 7.60 14.58 1.92
C TYR A 111 8.38 15.77 1.41
N LYS A 112 8.24 16.10 0.12
CA LYS A 112 8.84 17.29 -0.46
C LYS A 112 8.39 18.57 0.26
N GLU A 113 7.08 18.69 0.49
CA GLU A 113 6.52 19.83 1.22
C GLU A 113 7.07 19.93 2.66
N PHE A 114 7.26 18.80 3.33
CA PHE A 114 7.87 18.76 4.66
C PHE A 114 9.33 19.24 4.63
N VAL A 115 10.13 18.76 3.69
CA VAL A 115 11.54 19.17 3.56
C VAL A 115 11.66 20.67 3.30
N GLU A 116 10.82 21.24 2.43
CA GLU A 116 10.79 22.68 2.15
C GLU A 116 10.38 23.52 3.37
N ARG A 117 9.47 23.02 4.21
CA ARG A 117 9.11 23.68 5.48
C ARG A 117 10.23 23.58 6.51
N HIS A 118 10.88 22.41 6.59
CA HIS A 118 11.98 22.16 7.51
C HIS A 118 13.19 23.04 7.20
N GLN A 119 13.57 23.18 5.91
CA GLN A 119 14.67 24.05 5.50
C GLN A 119 14.42 25.51 5.90
N ARG A 120 13.20 26.02 5.63
CA ARG A 120 12.81 27.37 6.02
C ARG A 120 12.91 27.61 7.53
N ALA A 121 12.56 26.61 8.34
CA ALA A 121 12.65 26.70 9.79
C ALA A 121 14.12 26.80 10.27
N ILE A 122 15.02 26.01 9.67
CA ILE A 122 16.47 26.09 9.95
C ILE A 122 17.01 27.47 9.58
N ASP A 123 16.70 27.96 8.38
CA ASP A 123 17.19 29.25 7.90
C ASP A 123 16.71 30.41 8.79
N SER A 124 15.46 30.34 9.30
CA SER A 124 14.92 31.35 10.21
C SER A 124 15.50 31.29 11.63
N GLY A 125 15.85 30.11 12.14
CA GLY A 125 16.49 29.95 13.45
C GLY A 125 18.00 30.20 13.45
N SER A 126 18.59 30.43 12.27
CA SER A 126 20.01 30.78 12.10
C SER A 126 20.27 32.30 12.14
N MET A 127 19.20 33.11 12.23
CA MET A 127 19.25 34.58 12.26
C MET A 127 19.00 35.18 13.66
N ASP A 128 18.96 34.34 14.69
CA ASP A 128 19.01 34.71 16.12
C ASP A 128 20.31 34.21 16.75
#